data_AF-A0ABD0RRW3-F1
#
_entry.id   AF-A0ABD0RRW3-F1
#
_cell.length_a   1.000
_cell.length_b   1.000
_cell.length_c   1.000
_cell.angle_alpha   90.00
_cell.angle_beta   90.00
_cell.angle_gamma   90.00
#
_symmetry.space_group_name_H-M   'P 1'
#
loop_
_entity.id
_entity.type
_entity.pdbx_description
1 polymer ?
#
loop_
_entity_poly.entity_id
_entity_poly.type
_entity_poly.pdbx_seq_one_letter_code
_entity_poly.pdbx_strand_id
1 'polypeptide(L)' 'MGLGKTIQSIALLSEVFAAGVQGPFLIIAPLSTITNWEREFSTWTDMNAIVYHGSLASRQMIQQYEMYCKDDK' A
#
# COMPACT_ATOMS: atom_id res chain seq x y z
N MET A 1 21.82 0.00 -6.03
CA MET A 1 21.29 1.36 -6.24
C MET A 1 20.38 1.73 -5.06
N GLY A 2 20.98 2.19 -3.95
CA GLY A 2 20.34 2.32 -2.62
C GLY A 2 20.09 3.76 -2.14
N LEU A 3 19.68 4.66 -3.03
CA LEU A 3 19.42 6.08 -2.69
C LEU A 3 18.15 6.30 -1.83
N GLY A 4 17.54 5.24 -1.29
CA GLY A 4 16.37 5.37 -0.41
C GLY A 4 15.08 5.82 -1.09
N LYS A 5 14.94 5.65 -2.41
CA LYS A 5 13.74 6.09 -3.16
C LYS A 5 12.42 5.57 -2.58
N THR A 6 12.40 4.31 -2.15
CA THR A 6 11.23 3.71 -1.49
C THR A 6 10.86 4.47 -0.22
N ILE A 7 11.83 4.71 0.67
CA ILE A 7 11.62 5.45 1.91
C ILE A 7 11.22 6.90 1.62
N GLN A 8 11.82 7.55 0.60
CA GLN A 8 11.42 8.90 0.18
C GLN A 8 9.95 8.96 -0.26
N SER A 9 9.48 7.97 -1.03
CA SER A 9 8.07 7.89 -1.43
C SER A 9 7.15 7.61 -0.24
N ILE A 10 7.56 6.73 0.68
CA ILE A 10 6.79 6.43 1.90
C ILE A 10 6.69 7.68 2.80
N ALA A 11 7.80 8.40 2.99
CA ALA A 11 7.82 9.64 3.75
C ALA A 11 6.91 10.70 3.14
N LEU A 12 6.91 10.85 1.82
CA LEU A 12 5.99 11.75 1.13
C LEU A 12 4.52 11.40 1.42
N LEU A 13 4.15 10.12 1.32
CA LEU A 13 2.79 9.67 1.59
C LEU A 13 2.40 9.88 3.06
N SER A 14 3.32 9.63 3.99
CA SER A 14 3.12 9.85 5.42
C SER A 14 2.85 11.31 5.74
N GLU A 15 3.62 12.24 5.16
CA GLU A 15 3.40 13.69 5.32
C GLU A 15 2.07 14.14 4.72
N VAL A 16 1.70 13.64 3.54
CA VAL A 16 0.41 13.94 2.91
C VAL A 16 -0.75 13.44 3.76
N PHE A 17 -0.62 12.24 4.34
CA PHE A 17 -1.60 11.67 5.26
C PHE A 17 -1.73 12.50 6.54
N ALA A 18 -0.60 12.94 7.13
CA ALA A 18 -0.56 13.80 8.30
C ALA A 18 -1.14 15.20 8.05
N ALA A 19 -1.03 15.71 6.82
CA ALA A 19 -1.64 16.96 6.39
C ALA A 19 -3.17 16.89 6.20
N GLY A 20 -3.79 15.73 6.49
CA GLY A 20 -5.24 15.54 6.47
C GLY A 20 -5.79 14.90 5.19
N VAL A 21 -4.93 14.53 4.24
CA VAL A 21 -5.35 13.80 3.03
C VAL A 21 -5.31 12.30 3.31
N GLN A 22 -6.33 11.79 4.02
CA GLN A 22 -6.40 10.40 4.48
C GLN A 22 -7.06 9.43 3.47
N GLY A 23 -6.88 9.70 2.17
CA GLY A 23 -7.44 8.87 1.10
C GLY A 23 -6.63 7.58 0.84
N PRO A 24 -7.18 6.65 0.05
CA PRO A 24 -6.41 5.49 -0.40
C PRO A 24 -5.30 5.91 -1.37
N PHE A 25 -4.09 5.42 -1.14
CA PHE A 25 -2.94 5.64 -2.02
C PHE A 25 -2.61 4.36 -2.80
N LEU A 26 -2.56 4.44 -4.13
CA LEU A 26 -2.18 3.33 -4.99
C LEU A 26 -0.68 3.37 -5.29
N ILE A 27 0.01 2.26 -5.03
CA ILE A 27 1.43 2.09 -5.35
C ILE A 27 1.56 0.91 -6.31
N ILE A 28 2.17 1.16 -7.47
CA ILE A 28 2.46 0.14 -8.47
C ILE A 28 3.96 -0.15 -8.42
N ALA A 29 4.30 -1.42 -8.15
CA ALA A 29 5.68 -1.87 -8.07
C ALA A 29 5.85 -3.25 -8.73
N PRO A 30 7.05 -3.59 -9.24
CA PRO A 30 7.34 -4.94 -9.71
C PRO A 30 7.12 -5.99 -8.61
N LEU A 31 6.64 -7.18 -9.00
CA LEU A 31 6.34 -8.29 -8.08
C LEU A 31 7.50 -8.61 -7.13
N SER A 32 8.74 -8.58 -7.64
CA SER A 32 9.96 -8.85 -6.88
C SER A 32 10.25 -7.84 -5.77
N THR A 33 9.58 -6.68 -5.77
CA THR A 33 9.82 -5.60 -4.81
C THR A 33 8.68 -5.37 -3.84
N ILE A 34 7.51 -6.01 -4.02
CA ILE A 34 6.32 -5.77 -3.19
C ILE A 34 6.59 -6.10 -1.73
N THR A 35 7.23 -7.22 -1.42
CA THR A 35 7.59 -7.60 -0.04
C THR A 35 8.56 -6.61 0.60
N ASN A 36 9.44 -5.99 -0.19
CA ASN A 36 10.30 -4.92 0.32
C ASN A 36 9.47 -3.68 0.66
N TRP A 37 8.55 -3.27 -0.21
CA TRP A 37 7.64 -2.16 0.05
C TRP A 37 6.81 -2.38 1.31
N GLU A 38 6.20 -3.56 1.46
CA GLU A 38 5.42 -3.93 2.65
C GLU A 38 6.23 -3.81 3.94
N ARG A 39 7.48 -4.31 3.94
CA ARG A 39 8.40 -4.17 5.09
C ARG A 39 8.73 -2.72 5.40
N GLU A 40 9.06 -1.91 4.40
CA GLU A 40 9.41 -0.51 4.63
C GLU A 40 8.18 0.27 5.14
N PHE A 41 6.98 0.00 4.61
CA PHE A 41 5.75 0.60 5.11
C PHE A 41 5.50 0.29 6.59
N SER A 42 5.62 -0.98 7.00
CA SER A 42 5.43 -1.37 8.40
C SER A 42 6.54 -0.90 9.33
N THR A 43 7.72 -0.59 8.79
CA THR A 43 8.85 -0.07 9.56
C THR A 43 8.74 1.43 9.81
N TRP A 44 8.31 2.21 8.81
CA TRP A 44 8.40 3.67 8.84
C TRP A 44 7.07 4.39 9.07
N THR A 45 5.93 3.70 8.98
CA THR A 45 4.60 4.32 9.09
C THR A 45 3.61 3.40 9.80
N ASP A 46 2.61 3.99 10.44
CA ASP A 46 1.46 3.27 11.00
C ASP A 46 0.27 3.18 10.02
N MET A 47 0.48 3.54 8.75
CA MET A 47 -0.56 3.48 7.72
C MET A 47 -0.88 2.03 7.35
N ASN A 48 -2.17 1.70 7.17
CA ASN A 48 -2.56 0.37 6.71
C ASN A 48 -2.08 0.15 5.26
N ALA A 49 -1.15 -0.79 5.08
CA ALA A 49 -0.61 -1.17 3.77
C ALA A 49 -1.19 -2.51 3.32
N ILE A 50 -2.08 -2.47 2.33
CA ILE A 50 -2.73 -3.68 1.79
C ILE A 50 -2.01 -4.14 0.52
N VAL A 51 -1.45 -5.35 0.57
CA VAL A 51 -0.77 -5.94 -0.58
C VAL A 51 -1.79 -6.64 -1.49
N TYR A 52 -2.12 -6.00 -2.61
CA TYR A 52 -3.04 -6.56 -3.61
C TYR A 52 -2.33 -7.51 -4.58
N HIS A 53 -2.00 -8.73 -4.12
CA HIS A 53 -1.45 -9.79 -4.98
C HIS A 53 -1.92 -11.19 -4.58
N GLY A 54 -1.66 -12.19 -5.43
CA GLY A 54 -1.85 -13.61 -5.11
C GLY A 54 -2.91 -14.30 -5.97
N SER A 55 -3.47 -15.38 -5.42
CA SER A 55 -4.49 -16.20 -6.11
C SER A 55 -5.78 -15.42 -6.33
N LEU A 56 -6.66 -15.93 -7.19
CA LEU A 56 -8.00 -15.35 -7.38
C LEU A 56 -8.77 -15.26 -6.05
N ALA A 57 -8.72 -16.33 -5.24
CA ALA A 57 -9.39 -16.37 -3.93
C ALA A 57 -8.81 -15.32 -2.97
N SER A 58 -7.48 -15.15 -2.96
CA SER A 58 -6.81 -14.12 -2.14
C SER A 58 -7.28 -12.71 -2.52
N ARG A 59 -7.34 -12.41 -3.83
CA ARG A 59 -7.82 -11.11 -4.30
C ARG A 59 -9.30 -10.87 -4.02
N GLN A 60 -10.14 -11.90 -4.11
CA GLN A 60 -11.55 -11.83 -3.74
C GLN A 60 -11.73 -11.51 -2.25
N MET A 61 -10.94 -12.13 -1.37
CA MET A 61 -10.94 -11.82 0.05
C MET A 61 -10.57 -10.35 0.30
N ILE A 62 -9.49 -9.86 -0.33
CA ILE A 62 -9.09 -8.45 -0.21
C ILE A 62 -10.20 -7.52 -0.70
N GLN A 63 -10.81 -7.80 -1.85
CA GLN A 63 -11.94 -7.01 -2.37
C GLN A 63 -13.14 -6.98 -1.42
N GLN A 64 -13.43 -8.09 -0.74
CA GLN A 64 -14.59 -8.20 0.12
C GLN A 64 -14.41 -7.48 1.48
N TYR A 65 -13.21 -7.54 2.04
CA TYR A 65 -12.94 -7.14 3.43
C TYR A 65 -12.10 -5.85 3.57
N GLU A 66 -11.23 -5.53 2.60
CA GLU A 66 -10.27 -4.42 2.72
C GLU A 66 -10.63 -3.19 1.85
N MET A 67 -11.50 -3.35 0.85
CA MET A 67 -11.85 -2.25 -0.07
C MET A 67 -13.00 -1.39 0.49
N TYR A 68 -12.81 -0.07 0.46
CA TYR A 68 -13.81 0.91 0.88
C TYR A 68 -14.98 1.00 -0.09
N CYS A 69 -14.70 1.08 -1.40
CA CYS A 69 -15.73 1.02 -2.43
C CYS A 69 -16.02 -0.43 -2.80
N LYS A 70 -17.27 -0.85 -2.60
CA LYS A 70 -17.79 -2.11 -3.11
C LYS A 70 -18.54 -1.80 -4.40
N ASP A 71 -18.26 -2.56 -5.45
CA ASP A 71 -19.08 -2.48 -6.66
C ASP A 71 -20.49 -2.95 -6.28
N ASP A 72 -21.46 -2.04 -6.34
CA ASP A 72 -22.87 -2.37 -6.22
C ASP A 72 -23.24 -3.27 -7.41
N LYS A 73 -23.52 -4.54 -7.12
CA LYS A 73 -24.13 -5.46 -8.09
C LYS A 73 -25.63 -5.23 -8.18
#